data_AF-D8GT28-F1
#
_entry.id   AF-D8GT28-F1
#
_cell.length_a   1.000
_cell.length_b   1.000
_cell.length_c   1.000
_cell.angle_alpha   90.00
_cell.angle_beta   90.00
_cell.angle_gamma   90.00
#
_symmetry.space_group_name_H-M   'P 1'
#
loop_
_entity.id
_entity.type
_entity.pdbx_description
1 polymer ?
#
loop_
_entity_poly.entity_id
_entity_poly.type
_entity_poly.pdbx_seq_one_letter_code
_entity_poly.pdbx_strand_id
1 'polypeptide(L)'
;MDKEKYHHGNLKEEMIKKGIELLTNSGYEDFSLRKVAKMCSVSHTAPYKHFKNKDELISAIIMEVSKSFENSLNEIVNKYPSDPKKQLVELGKQYVKFMIENPDYFKFIFLSDFSKPVNISKDDNSSYEGGAFQVFKASAINYLKSVYKNTIEEKDLSLDILTMWSAVHGISVLLLNNSIKYDGDCIDLVDKMLNEKIIKIYDTIKLPCDSCK
;
A
#
# COMPACT_ATOMS: atom_id res chain seq x y z
N MET A 1 29.05 -21.04 20.04
CA MET A 1 29.15 -19.90 19.10
C MET A 1 28.84 -20.44 17.72
N ASP A 2 27.56 -20.54 17.39
CA ASP A 2 27.15 -21.01 16.07
C ASP A 2 27.29 -19.88 15.06
N LYS A 3 28.19 -20.11 14.09
CA LYS A 3 28.27 -19.29 12.89
C LYS A 3 27.02 -19.60 12.06
N GLU A 4 26.00 -18.75 12.19
CA GLU A 4 24.84 -18.78 11.31
C GLU A 4 25.30 -18.75 9.85
N LYS A 5 24.74 -19.67 9.08
CA LYS A 5 25.04 -19.88 7.67
C LYS A 5 24.87 -18.57 6.91
N TYR A 6 25.98 -18.03 6.46
CA TYR A 6 26.07 -16.93 5.53
C TYR A 6 25.32 -17.31 4.24
N HIS A 7 24.10 -16.77 4.06
CA HIS A 7 23.33 -16.92 2.84
C HIS A 7 23.93 -16.01 1.74
N HIS A 8 25.09 -16.39 1.20
CA HIS A 8 25.75 -15.70 0.09
C HIS A 8 24.92 -15.63 -1.21
N GLY A 9 23.74 -16.27 -1.25
CA GLY A 9 22.88 -16.33 -2.43
C GLY A 9 22.15 -15.02 -2.76
N ASN A 10 21.93 -14.12 -1.80
CA ASN A 10 21.20 -12.89 -2.10
C ASN A 10 21.60 -11.66 -1.29
N LEU A 11 22.87 -11.28 -1.38
CA LEU A 11 23.35 -10.02 -0.76
C LEU A 11 22.52 -8.81 -1.22
N LYS A 12 22.03 -8.80 -2.46
CA LYS A 12 21.19 -7.71 -2.98
C LYS A 12 19.89 -7.58 -2.19
N GLU A 13 19.14 -8.67 -2.00
CA GLU A 13 17.89 -8.66 -1.22
C GLU A 13 18.14 -8.33 0.26
N GLU A 14 19.16 -8.91 0.87
CA GLU A 14 19.52 -8.58 2.26
C GLU A 14 19.86 -7.10 2.44
N MET A 15 20.59 -6.52 1.47
CA MET A 15 20.88 -5.09 1.46
C MET A 15 19.63 -4.23 1.31
N ILE A 16 18.65 -4.65 0.50
CA ILE A 16 17.37 -3.95 0.37
C ILE A 16 16.61 -4.00 1.68
N LYS A 17 16.47 -5.20 2.28
CA LYS A 17 15.77 -5.40 3.57
C LYS A 17 16.40 -4.59 4.70
N LYS A 18 17.71 -4.66 4.86
CA LYS A 18 18.45 -3.86 5.87
C LYS A 18 18.47 -2.37 5.53
N GLY A 19 18.39 -2.03 4.25
CA GLY A 19 18.26 -0.65 3.81
C GLY A 19 16.93 -0.03 4.20
N ILE A 20 15.82 -0.78 4.08
CA ILE A 20 14.48 -0.37 4.53
C ILE A 20 14.51 -0.08 6.04
N GLU A 21 15.04 -1.02 6.84
CA GLU A 21 15.20 -0.86 8.29
C GLU A 21 15.99 0.40 8.64
N LEU A 22 17.10 0.67 7.94
CA LEU A 22 17.94 1.84 8.19
C LEU A 22 17.26 3.16 7.79
N LEU A 23 16.63 3.21 6.61
CA LEU A 23 15.94 4.42 6.12
C LEU A 23 14.78 4.80 7.04
N THR A 24 13.98 3.82 7.45
CA THR A 24 12.82 4.06 8.31
C THR A 24 13.20 4.56 9.69
N ASN A 25 14.37 4.17 10.22
CA ASN A 25 14.81 4.56 11.57
C ASN A 25 15.71 5.79 11.61
N SER A 26 16.49 6.07 10.56
CA SER A 26 17.52 7.13 10.56
C SER A 26 17.32 8.19 9.47
N GLY A 27 16.41 8.00 8.52
CA GLY A 27 16.17 8.96 7.43
C GLY A 27 17.27 8.98 6.36
N TYR A 28 17.10 9.85 5.36
CA TYR A 28 17.97 9.92 4.18
C TYR A 28 19.40 10.36 4.51
N GLU A 29 19.56 11.37 5.38
CA GLU A 29 20.85 11.98 5.71
C GLU A 29 21.80 10.98 6.37
N ASP A 30 21.27 10.14 7.26
CA ASP A 30 22.07 9.13 7.96
C ASP A 30 22.21 7.82 7.19
N PHE A 31 21.60 7.69 6.02
CA PHE A 31 21.69 6.48 5.21
C PHE A 31 23.03 6.37 4.46
N SER A 32 23.64 5.18 4.39
CA SER A 32 24.79 4.93 3.52
C SER A 32 24.97 3.45 3.19
N LEU A 33 25.53 3.16 2.00
CA LEU A 33 25.93 1.80 1.61
C LEU A 33 26.81 1.13 2.67
N ARG A 34 27.69 1.90 3.32
CA ARG A 34 28.61 1.41 4.34
C ARG A 34 27.90 0.92 5.60
N LYS A 35 26.88 1.67 6.06
CA LYS A 35 26.05 1.29 7.21
C LYS A 35 25.24 0.04 6.89
N VAL A 36 24.64 -0.05 5.70
CA VAL A 36 23.89 -1.23 5.25
C VAL A 36 24.80 -2.47 5.12
N ALA A 37 26.01 -2.32 4.56
CA ALA A 37 27.01 -3.38 4.47
C ALA A 37 27.35 -3.98 5.84
N LYS A 38 27.52 -3.09 6.83
CA LYS A 38 27.79 -3.47 8.22
C LYS A 38 26.61 -4.24 8.82
N MET A 39 25.37 -3.81 8.56
CA MET A 39 24.16 -4.53 8.99
C MET A 39 24.04 -5.91 8.34
N CYS A 40 24.50 -6.07 7.10
CA CYS A 40 24.56 -7.35 6.40
C CYS A 40 25.80 -8.20 6.77
N SER A 41 26.63 -7.74 7.72
CA SER A 41 27.88 -8.39 8.12
C SER A 41 28.86 -8.71 6.97
N VAL A 42 28.86 -7.89 5.91
CA VAL A 42 29.78 -7.98 4.75
C VAL A 42 30.85 -6.89 4.78
N SER A 43 31.89 -7.04 3.95
CA SER A 43 32.90 -6.01 3.77
C SER A 43 32.30 -4.72 3.19
N HIS A 44 32.95 -3.58 3.44
CA HIS A 44 32.53 -2.29 2.88
C HIS A 44 32.59 -2.22 1.35
N THR A 45 33.35 -3.11 0.71
CA THR A 45 33.47 -3.18 -0.76
C THR A 45 32.41 -4.07 -1.40
N ALA A 46 31.80 -5.00 -0.66
CA ALA A 46 30.80 -5.93 -1.19
C ALA A 46 29.55 -5.26 -1.80
N PRO A 47 28.98 -4.18 -1.21
CA PRO A 47 27.82 -3.48 -1.78
C PRO A 47 28.00 -3.00 -3.22
N TYR A 48 29.22 -2.58 -3.57
CA TYR A 48 29.52 -1.94 -4.85
C TYR A 48 29.41 -2.90 -6.05
N LYS A 49 29.29 -4.22 -5.80
CA LYS A 49 28.95 -5.20 -6.83
C LYS A 49 27.47 -5.16 -7.25
N HIS A 50 26.61 -4.60 -6.41
CA HIS A 50 25.16 -4.57 -6.59
C HIS A 50 24.59 -3.16 -6.74
N PHE A 51 25.21 -2.18 -6.09
CA PHE A 51 24.76 -0.78 -6.07
C PHE A 51 25.97 0.14 -6.19
N LYS A 52 26.01 0.98 -7.24
CA LYS A 52 27.08 1.93 -7.51
C LYS A 52 27.13 3.03 -6.46
N ASN A 53 25.99 3.43 -5.93
CA ASN A 53 25.88 4.52 -4.96
C ASN A 53 24.64 4.35 -4.04
N LYS A 54 24.50 5.28 -3.10
CA LYS A 54 23.40 5.33 -2.13
C LYS A 54 22.03 5.36 -2.82
N ASP A 55 21.90 6.19 -3.86
CA ASP A 55 20.63 6.45 -4.53
C ASP A 55 20.15 5.23 -5.35
N GLU A 56 21.06 4.41 -5.87
CA GLU A 56 20.70 3.15 -6.55
C GLU A 56 20.11 2.13 -5.58
N LEU A 57 20.67 2.02 -4.36
CA LEU A 57 20.09 1.18 -3.31
C LEU A 57 18.72 1.72 -2.87
N ILE A 58 18.58 3.04 -2.67
CA ILE A 58 17.30 3.67 -2.34
C ILE A 58 16.26 3.41 -3.44
N SER A 59 16.64 3.54 -4.71
CA SER A 59 15.75 3.27 -5.84
C SER A 59 15.27 1.81 -5.86
N ALA A 60 16.18 0.87 -5.57
CA ALA A 60 15.82 -0.54 -5.45
C ALA A 60 14.89 -0.80 -4.26
N ILE A 61 15.10 -0.11 -3.13
CA ILE A 61 14.19 -0.16 -1.97
C ILE A 61 12.80 0.36 -2.32
N ILE A 62 12.71 1.53 -2.97
CA ILE A 62 11.43 2.11 -3.41
C ILE A 62 10.69 1.13 -4.31
N MET A 63 11.39 0.53 -5.27
CA MET A 63 10.82 -0.43 -6.20
C MET A 63 10.33 -1.69 -5.48
N GLU A 64 11.13 -2.27 -4.59
CA GLU A 64 10.76 -3.45 -3.80
C GLU A 64 9.51 -3.18 -2.97
N VAL A 65 9.52 -2.13 -2.15
CA VAL A 65 8.43 -1.80 -1.24
C VAL A 65 7.14 -1.51 -2.01
N SER A 66 7.22 -0.70 -3.07
CA SER A 66 6.04 -0.34 -3.88
C SER A 66 5.49 -1.55 -4.62
N LYS A 67 6.35 -2.39 -5.20
CA LYS A 67 5.92 -3.53 -6.01
C LYS A 67 5.38 -4.67 -5.16
N SER A 68 5.99 -4.93 -4.01
CA SER A 68 5.49 -5.93 -3.06
C SER A 68 4.10 -5.55 -2.54
N PHE A 69 3.87 -4.27 -2.25
CA PHE A 69 2.54 -3.82 -1.84
C PHE A 69 1.52 -3.91 -2.99
N GLU A 70 1.85 -3.38 -4.17
CA GLU A 70 0.99 -3.44 -5.37
C GLU A 70 0.62 -4.88 -5.74
N ASN A 71 1.60 -5.80 -5.75
CA ASN A 71 1.38 -7.20 -6.05
C ASN A 71 0.41 -7.85 -5.06
N SER A 72 0.56 -7.56 -3.76
CA SER A 72 -0.34 -8.09 -2.74
C SER A 72 -1.80 -7.69 -2.96
N LEU A 73 -2.05 -6.49 -3.50
CA LEU A 73 -3.40 -6.03 -3.84
C LEU A 73 -3.89 -6.65 -5.15
N ASN A 74 -3.02 -6.77 -6.16
CA ASN A 74 -3.36 -7.41 -7.43
C ASN A 74 -3.77 -8.88 -7.26
N GLU A 75 -3.19 -9.60 -6.29
CA GLU A 75 -3.63 -10.95 -5.93
C GLU A 75 -5.11 -11.01 -5.55
N ILE A 76 -5.61 -10.01 -4.83
CA ILE A 76 -7.03 -9.90 -4.46
C ILE A 76 -7.89 -9.60 -5.69
N VAL A 77 -7.45 -8.68 -6.55
CA VAL A 77 -8.16 -8.36 -7.80
C VAL A 77 -8.34 -9.62 -8.65
N ASN A 78 -7.26 -10.40 -8.82
CA ASN A 78 -7.27 -11.64 -9.59
C ASN A 78 -8.12 -12.74 -8.96
N LYS A 79 -8.25 -12.75 -7.63
CA LYS A 79 -9.06 -13.74 -6.89
C LYS A 79 -10.56 -13.47 -6.99
N TYR A 80 -10.97 -12.20 -7.17
CA TYR A 80 -12.37 -11.80 -7.20
C TYR A 80 -12.72 -10.96 -8.45
N PRO A 81 -12.53 -11.47 -9.68
CA PRO A 81 -12.67 -10.67 -10.90
C PRO A 81 -14.13 -10.27 -11.22
N SER A 82 -15.12 -10.98 -10.68
CA SER A 82 -16.55 -10.82 -11.02
C SER A 82 -17.41 -10.31 -9.88
N ASP A 83 -16.82 -9.90 -8.76
CA ASP A 83 -17.54 -9.39 -7.59
C ASP A 83 -16.88 -8.09 -7.09
N PRO A 84 -17.22 -6.93 -7.69
CA PRO A 84 -16.58 -5.66 -7.37
C PRO A 84 -16.71 -5.26 -5.90
N LYS A 85 -17.86 -5.55 -5.28
CA LYS A 85 -18.11 -5.25 -3.86
C LYS A 85 -17.19 -6.08 -2.97
N LYS A 86 -17.16 -7.40 -3.17
CA LYS A 86 -16.29 -8.29 -2.39
C LYS A 86 -14.81 -8.00 -2.65
N GLN A 87 -14.44 -7.74 -3.90
CA GLN A 87 -13.08 -7.38 -4.27
C GLN A 87 -12.62 -6.13 -3.51
N LEU A 88 -13.44 -5.07 -3.44
CA LEU A 88 -13.09 -3.84 -2.73
C LEU A 88 -12.93 -4.05 -1.21
N VAL A 89 -13.81 -4.85 -0.60
CA VAL A 89 -13.71 -5.19 0.83
C VAL A 89 -12.45 -6.00 1.13
N GLU A 90 -12.18 -7.04 0.34
CA GLU A 90 -10.99 -7.88 0.49
C GLU A 90 -9.70 -7.09 0.20
N LEU A 91 -9.74 -6.10 -0.70
CA LEU A 91 -8.63 -5.18 -0.92
C LEU A 91 -8.34 -4.32 0.31
N GLY A 92 -9.38 -3.77 0.94
CA GLY A 92 -9.22 -3.01 2.18
C GLY A 92 -8.63 -3.86 3.32
N LYS A 93 -9.07 -5.13 3.45
CA LYS A 93 -8.52 -6.08 4.42
C LYS A 93 -7.05 -6.41 4.12
N GLN A 94 -6.73 -6.70 2.85
CA GLN A 94 -5.37 -7.01 2.44
C GLN A 94 -4.44 -5.81 2.59
N TYR A 95 -4.91 -4.59 2.32
CA TYR A 95 -4.19 -3.35 2.61
C TYR A 95 -3.76 -3.31 4.08
N VAL A 96 -4.72 -3.44 4.99
CA VAL A 96 -4.46 -3.34 6.43
C VAL A 96 -3.54 -4.46 6.89
N LYS A 97 -3.83 -5.70 6.47
CA LYS A 97 -3.00 -6.87 6.79
C LYS A 97 -1.55 -6.68 6.35
N PHE A 98 -1.33 -6.31 5.09
CA PHE A 98 0.00 -6.10 4.54
C PHE A 98 0.77 -5.05 5.34
N MET A 99 0.12 -3.94 5.71
CA MET A 99 0.77 -2.86 6.45
C MET A 99 1.12 -3.26 7.88
N ILE A 100 0.24 -4.01 8.57
CA ILE A 100 0.52 -4.55 9.91
C ILE A 100 1.67 -5.55 9.89
N GLU A 101 1.74 -6.41 8.88
CA GLU A 101 2.82 -7.38 8.70
C GLU A 101 4.14 -6.71 8.28
N ASN A 102 4.08 -5.52 7.68
CA ASN A 102 5.23 -4.78 7.14
C ASN A 102 5.24 -3.30 7.63
N PRO A 103 5.38 -3.04 8.94
CA PRO A 103 5.27 -1.68 9.50
C PRO A 103 6.35 -0.72 8.96
N ASP A 104 7.54 -1.23 8.65
CA ASP A 104 8.60 -0.42 8.05
C ASP A 104 8.28 -0.01 6.60
N TYR A 105 7.52 -0.83 5.87
CA TYR A 105 7.05 -0.49 4.52
C TYR A 105 6.01 0.63 4.61
N PHE A 106 5.11 0.57 5.59
CA PHE A 106 4.14 1.65 5.82
C PHE A 106 4.84 2.99 6.07
N LYS A 107 5.78 3.02 7.03
CA LYS A 107 6.55 4.23 7.35
C LYS A 107 7.32 4.72 6.12
N PHE A 108 7.93 3.81 5.38
CA PHE A 108 8.67 4.15 4.17
C PHE A 108 7.77 4.77 3.09
N ILE A 109 6.63 4.14 2.77
CA ILE A 109 5.73 4.60 1.70
C ILE A 109 5.03 5.91 2.06
N PHE A 110 4.57 6.06 3.31
CA PHE A 110 3.64 7.13 3.66
C PHE A 110 4.23 8.24 4.54
N LEU A 111 5.27 7.94 5.33
CA LEU A 111 5.76 8.84 6.38
C LEU A 111 7.22 9.30 6.19
N SER A 112 7.88 8.89 5.10
CA SER A 112 9.26 9.27 4.81
C SER A 112 9.34 10.37 3.73
N ASP A 113 10.53 10.93 3.55
CA ASP A 113 10.83 11.90 2.48
C ASP A 113 10.66 11.31 1.06
N PHE A 114 10.51 9.98 0.95
CA PHE A 114 10.24 9.29 -0.32
C PHE A 114 8.75 9.12 -0.60
N SER A 115 7.88 9.52 0.33
CA SER A 115 6.44 9.52 0.13
C SER A 115 6.09 10.40 -1.06
N LYS A 116 5.31 9.85 -1.99
CA LYS A 116 4.81 10.58 -3.15
C LYS A 116 3.35 10.91 -2.93
N PRO A 117 2.91 12.17 -3.19
CA PRO A 117 1.51 12.51 -3.10
C PRO A 117 0.71 11.67 -4.09
N VAL A 118 -0.48 11.25 -3.67
CA VAL A 118 -1.44 10.63 -4.57
C VAL A 118 -2.25 11.71 -5.27
N ASN A 119 -2.30 11.63 -6.59
CA ASN A 119 -3.10 12.54 -7.40
C ASN A 119 -4.55 12.05 -7.50
N ILE A 120 -5.48 12.92 -7.11
CA ILE A 120 -6.94 12.68 -7.13
C ILE A 120 -7.62 13.54 -8.24
N SER A 121 -6.83 14.29 -9.01
CA SER A 121 -7.33 15.29 -9.96
C SER A 121 -8.06 14.68 -11.16
N LYS A 122 -8.93 15.50 -11.75
CA LYS A 122 -9.89 15.13 -12.81
C LYS A 122 -9.27 14.98 -14.21
N ASP A 123 -8.07 15.52 -14.42
CA ASP A 123 -7.37 15.59 -15.72
C ASP A 123 -6.04 14.84 -15.73
N ASP A 124 -5.86 13.88 -14.82
CA ASP A 124 -4.53 13.29 -14.64
C ASP A 124 -4.17 12.29 -15.75
N ASN A 125 -3.61 12.84 -16.84
CA ASN A 125 -2.77 12.14 -17.80
C ASN A 125 -1.36 11.88 -17.23
N SER A 126 -1.09 12.10 -15.93
CA SER A 126 0.20 11.74 -15.35
C SER A 126 0.36 10.21 -15.39
N SER A 127 1.38 9.83 -16.14
CA SER A 127 1.83 8.48 -16.45
C SER A 127 2.43 7.74 -15.25
N TYR A 128 1.97 8.00 -14.02
CA TYR A 128 2.16 7.04 -12.93
C TYR A 128 1.16 5.89 -13.13
N GLU A 129 1.41 5.13 -14.20
CA GLU A 129 0.83 3.83 -14.49
C GLU A 129 1.33 2.85 -13.43
N GLY A 130 0.59 2.72 -12.32
CA GLY A 130 0.84 1.68 -11.32
C GLY A 130 0.81 2.16 -9.88
N GLY A 131 1.12 1.24 -8.97
CA GLY A 131 1.07 1.46 -7.53
C GLY A 131 -0.26 1.09 -6.87
N ALA A 132 -0.19 0.84 -5.57
CA ALA A 132 -1.30 0.32 -4.77
C ALA A 132 -2.57 1.19 -4.80
N PHE A 133 -2.42 2.52 -4.89
CA PHE A 133 -3.58 3.40 -5.03
C PHE A 133 -4.33 3.19 -6.34
N GLN A 134 -3.63 2.97 -7.47
CA GLN A 134 -4.30 2.73 -8.75
C GLN A 134 -5.06 1.41 -8.75
N VAL A 135 -4.51 0.37 -8.12
CA VAL A 135 -5.20 -0.91 -7.91
C VAL A 135 -6.49 -0.70 -7.11
N PHE A 136 -6.41 0.00 -5.99
CA PHE A 136 -7.58 0.33 -5.17
C PHE A 136 -8.61 1.18 -5.93
N LYS A 137 -8.15 2.24 -6.61
CA LYS A 137 -8.97 3.17 -7.41
C LYS A 137 -9.75 2.42 -8.48
N ALA A 138 -9.11 1.53 -9.23
CA ALA A 138 -9.77 0.74 -10.27
C ALA A 138 -10.90 -0.13 -9.71
N SER A 139 -10.66 -0.83 -8.60
CA SER A 139 -11.69 -1.64 -7.93
C SER A 139 -12.82 -0.80 -7.35
N ALA A 140 -12.50 0.37 -6.76
CA ALA A 140 -13.49 1.31 -6.26
C ALA A 140 -14.37 1.87 -7.39
N ILE A 141 -13.79 2.24 -8.53
CA ILE A 141 -14.53 2.68 -9.73
C ILE A 141 -15.49 1.59 -10.20
N ASN A 142 -15.04 0.34 -10.29
CA ASN A 142 -15.90 -0.77 -10.72
C ASN A 142 -17.08 -0.99 -9.77
N TYR A 143 -16.83 -0.94 -8.45
CA TYR A 143 -17.90 -1.04 -7.45
C TYR A 143 -18.87 0.16 -7.54
N LEU A 144 -18.35 1.39 -7.57
CA LEU A 144 -19.18 2.60 -7.63
C LEU A 144 -20.01 2.64 -8.92
N LYS A 145 -19.44 2.31 -10.08
CA LYS A 145 -20.21 2.20 -11.33
C LYS A 145 -21.36 1.20 -11.22
N SER A 146 -21.18 0.09 -10.49
CA SER A 146 -22.26 -0.87 -10.24
C SER A 146 -23.37 -0.29 -9.35
N VAL A 147 -23.00 0.46 -8.30
CA VAL A 147 -23.94 1.15 -7.39
C VAL A 147 -24.74 2.22 -8.15
N TYR A 148 -24.05 3.03 -8.96
CA TYR A 148 -24.66 4.10 -9.75
C TYR A 148 -25.23 3.62 -11.10
N LYS A 149 -25.35 2.31 -11.34
CA LYS A 149 -25.89 1.72 -12.59
C LYS A 149 -25.27 2.32 -13.87
N ASN A 150 -23.97 2.62 -13.84
CA ASN A 150 -23.21 3.26 -14.92
C ASN A 150 -23.72 4.65 -15.34
N THR A 151 -24.47 5.38 -14.50
CA THR A 151 -24.96 6.73 -14.81
C THR A 151 -24.02 7.85 -14.34
N ILE A 152 -22.94 7.51 -13.63
CA ILE A 152 -21.96 8.46 -13.10
C ILE A 152 -20.67 8.38 -13.91
N GLU A 153 -20.06 9.53 -14.16
CA GLU A 153 -18.77 9.62 -14.83
C GLU A 153 -17.62 9.42 -13.82
N GLU A 154 -16.52 8.80 -14.25
CA GLU A 154 -15.39 8.49 -13.35
C GLU A 154 -14.80 9.73 -12.67
N LYS A 155 -14.77 10.88 -13.36
CA LYS A 155 -14.26 12.15 -12.81
C LYS A 155 -15.05 12.67 -11.60
N ASP A 156 -16.27 12.16 -11.40
CA ASP A 156 -17.15 12.56 -10.30
C ASP A 156 -17.08 11.57 -9.12
N LEU A 157 -16.31 10.47 -9.25
CA LEU A 157 -16.10 9.47 -8.19
C LEU A 157 -14.92 9.79 -7.25
N SER A 158 -14.13 10.83 -7.53
CA SER A 158 -12.89 11.12 -6.79
C SER A 158 -13.08 11.23 -5.27
N LEU A 159 -14.17 11.88 -4.83
CA LEU A 159 -14.44 12.06 -3.39
C LEU A 159 -14.83 10.74 -2.71
N ASP A 160 -15.59 9.89 -3.39
CA ASP A 160 -15.98 8.57 -2.87
C ASP A 160 -14.78 7.64 -2.74
N ILE A 161 -13.94 7.61 -3.78
CA ILE A 161 -12.69 6.84 -3.79
C ILE A 161 -11.77 7.30 -2.66
N LEU A 162 -11.61 8.61 -2.50
CA LEU A 162 -10.80 9.18 -1.42
C LEU A 162 -11.39 8.84 -0.05
N THR A 163 -12.71 8.86 0.11
CA THR A 163 -13.40 8.50 1.36
C THR A 163 -13.15 7.04 1.74
N MET A 164 -13.34 6.12 0.78
CA MET A 164 -13.08 4.69 0.99
C MET A 164 -11.61 4.43 1.32
N TRP A 165 -10.69 5.05 0.57
CA TRP A 165 -9.26 4.87 0.79
C TRP A 165 -8.80 5.46 2.13
N SER A 166 -9.33 6.63 2.50
CA SER A 166 -9.02 7.29 3.79
C SER A 166 -9.47 6.43 4.97
N ALA A 167 -10.61 5.73 4.87
CA ALA A 167 -11.06 4.82 5.92
C ALA A 167 -10.07 3.66 6.13
N VAL A 168 -9.64 3.02 5.04
CA VAL A 168 -8.66 1.91 5.07
C VAL A 168 -7.28 2.39 5.54
N HIS A 169 -6.82 3.53 5.04
CA HIS A 169 -5.54 4.11 5.43
C HIS A 169 -5.55 4.55 6.90
N GLY A 170 -6.61 5.24 7.33
CA GLY A 170 -6.77 5.71 8.70
C GLY A 170 -6.79 4.59 9.72
N ILE A 171 -7.56 3.51 9.48
CA ILE A 171 -7.54 2.36 10.41
C ILE A 171 -6.17 1.68 10.44
N SER A 172 -5.45 1.62 9.31
CA SER A 172 -4.08 1.09 9.26
C SER A 172 -3.16 1.90 10.17
N VAL A 173 -3.21 3.24 10.10
CA VAL A 173 -2.41 4.13 10.97
C VAL A 173 -2.74 3.90 12.43
N LEU A 174 -4.03 3.83 12.78
CA LEU A 174 -4.48 3.67 14.17
C LEU A 174 -3.98 2.34 14.77
N LEU A 175 -4.04 1.26 13.98
CA LEU A 175 -3.56 -0.07 14.39
C LEU A 175 -2.03 -0.10 14.52
N LEU A 176 -1.32 0.42 13.52
CA LEU A 176 0.15 0.45 13.51
C LEU A 176 0.75 1.25 14.67
N ASN A 177 0.13 2.37 15.01
CA ASN A 177 0.58 3.23 16.10
C ASN A 177 0.06 2.76 17.47
N ASN A 178 -0.63 1.61 17.54
CA ASN A 178 -1.28 1.11 18.75
C ASN A 178 -2.15 2.20 19.42
N SER A 179 -2.76 3.07 18.61
CA SER A 179 -3.56 4.22 19.06
C SER A 179 -4.97 3.81 19.46
N ILE A 180 -5.37 2.59 19.09
CA ILE A 180 -6.59 1.93 19.52
C ILE A 180 -6.22 0.58 20.13
N LYS A 181 -6.93 0.18 21.18
CA LYS A 181 -6.88 -1.18 21.71
C LYS A 181 -8.15 -1.90 21.26
N TYR A 182 -7.97 -3.06 20.64
CA TYR A 182 -9.07 -3.91 20.20
C TYR A 182 -8.75 -5.34 20.62
N ASP A 183 -9.64 -5.94 21.41
CA ASP A 183 -9.41 -7.28 21.98
C ASP A 183 -9.76 -8.42 21.00
N GLY A 184 -10.29 -8.09 19.83
CA GLY A 184 -10.64 -9.04 18.76
C GLY A 184 -9.62 -9.07 17.62
N ASP A 185 -9.96 -9.81 16.56
CA ASP A 185 -9.16 -9.84 15.35
C ASP A 185 -9.25 -8.52 14.56
N CYS A 186 -8.11 -7.92 14.26
CA CYS A 186 -8.06 -6.62 13.60
C CYS A 186 -8.62 -6.66 12.17
N ILE A 187 -8.50 -7.80 11.47
CA ILE A 187 -9.03 -7.95 10.12
C ILE A 187 -10.56 -8.11 10.16
N ASP A 188 -11.11 -8.78 11.18
CA ASP A 188 -12.55 -8.80 11.42
C ASP A 188 -13.13 -7.40 11.74
N LEU A 189 -12.39 -6.58 12.48
CA LEU A 189 -12.76 -5.18 12.71
C LEU A 189 -12.83 -4.40 11.40
N VAL A 190 -11.82 -4.54 10.54
CA VAL A 190 -11.77 -3.90 9.22
C VAL A 190 -12.91 -4.39 8.33
N ASP A 191 -13.18 -5.69 8.31
CA ASP A 191 -14.29 -6.28 7.56
C ASP A 191 -15.63 -5.65 7.96
N LYS A 192 -15.92 -5.57 9.26
CA LYS A 192 -17.13 -4.92 9.79
C LYS A 192 -17.18 -3.44 9.43
N MET A 193 -16.07 -2.72 9.58
CA MET A 193 -16.02 -1.30 9.25
C MET A 193 -16.33 -1.06 7.77
N LEU A 194 -15.76 -1.88 6.87
CA LEU A 194 -15.99 -1.76 5.44
C LEU A 194 -17.41 -2.19 5.07
N ASN A 195 -17.86 -3.37 5.46
CA ASN A 195 -19.17 -3.90 5.09
C ASN A 195 -20.33 -3.12 5.72
N GLU A 196 -20.26 -2.83 7.02
CA GLU A 196 -21.39 -2.27 7.76
C GLU A 196 -21.45 -0.74 7.71
N LYS A 197 -20.31 -0.06 7.51
CA LYS A 197 -20.25 1.41 7.52
C LYS A 197 -19.96 1.97 6.14
N ILE A 198 -18.87 1.56 5.48
CA ILE A 198 -18.49 2.15 4.19
C ILE A 198 -19.43 1.69 3.07
N ILE A 199 -19.46 0.39 2.77
CA ILE A 199 -20.27 -0.18 1.69
C ILE A 199 -21.76 0.10 1.88
N LYS A 200 -22.23 0.06 3.13
CA LYS A 200 -23.63 0.36 3.44
C LYS A 200 -24.05 1.80 3.06
N ILE A 201 -23.16 2.79 3.16
CA ILE A 201 -23.46 4.16 2.71
C ILE A 201 -23.83 4.13 1.22
N TYR A 202 -23.03 3.45 0.41
CA TYR A 202 -23.17 3.40 -1.04
C TYR A 202 -24.34 2.53 -1.50
N ASP A 203 -24.56 1.38 -0.87
CA ASP A 203 -25.69 0.49 -1.20
C ASP A 203 -27.06 1.15 -0.93
N THR A 204 -27.12 2.23 -0.14
CA THR A 204 -28.37 2.96 0.16
C THR A 204 -28.64 4.16 -0.75
N ILE A 205 -27.72 4.47 -1.68
CA ILE A 205 -27.88 5.58 -2.60
C ILE A 205 -29.08 5.32 -3.51
N LYS A 206 -30.12 6.14 -3.36
CA LYS A 206 -31.27 6.16 -4.27
C LYS A 206 -30.89 6.99 -5.48
N LEU A 207 -30.80 6.33 -6.64
CA LEU A 207 -30.69 7.05 -7.91
C LEU A 207 -32.01 7.80 -8.17
N PRO A 208 -31.95 9.05 -8.67
CA PRO A 208 -33.16 9.77 -9.08
C PRO A 208 -33.93 8.92 -10.09
N CYS A 209 -35.24 8.79 -9.86
CA CYS A 209 -36.10 7.96 -10.68
C CYS A 209 -36.21 8.56 -12.08
N ASP A 210 -35.89 7.77 -13.11
CA ASP A 210 -36.00 8.18 -14.53
C ASP A 210 -37.43 8.55 -14.96
N SER A 211 -38.44 8.25 -14.13
CA SER A 211 -39.86 8.54 -14.41
C SER A 211 -40.41 9.79 -13.70
N CYS A 212 -39.55 10.69 -13.20
CA CYS A 212 -39.95 12.02 -12.71
C CYS A 212 -39.39 13.14 -13.59
N LYS A 213 -39.68 13.08 -14.90
CA LYS A 213 -39.57 14.21 -15.82
C LYS A 213 -40.82 14.29 -16.67
#